data_AF-A0A3N4LRZ9-F1
#
_entry.id   AF-A0A3N4LRZ9-F1
#
_cell.length_a   1.000
_cell.length_b   1.000
_cell.length_c   1.000
_cell.angle_alpha   90.00
_cell.angle_beta   90.00
_cell.angle_gamma   90.00
#
_symmetry.space_group_name_H-M   'P 1'
#
loop_
_entity.id
_entity.type
_entity.pdbx_description
1 polymer ?
#
loop_
_entity_poly.entity_id
_entity_poly.type
_entity_poly.pdbx_seq_one_letter_code
_entity_poly.pdbx_strand_id
1 'polypeptide(L)'
;MLSPDLLELLNAIGKHVRKEPYKPFGGIQVVCSGDFFQLPPVEPENSRKCATCGTKYLSTSDPAVREKLDERDHAGLGIDPTRWMRCNAQLRRIRMPPTTCGALWNDTIQYAFQTCAWEELGFNNRDQSFLLTKIYRQKDKEWIDILNKLKLGYLNSHTIEYMEKLKRPLFPEGGIIPTKLYTHRNDADSENSKEFNKLKAKVYTFGAID
;
A
#
# COMPACT_ATOMS: atom_id res chain seq x y z
N MET A 1 -2.77 0.31 -0.29
CA MET A 1 -2.44 -0.49 -1.49
C MET A 1 -1.14 -0.09 -2.21
N LEU A 2 -0.72 1.18 -2.26
CA LEU A 2 0.60 1.55 -2.81
C LEU A 2 1.74 1.09 -1.88
N SER A 3 2.68 0.28 -2.38
CA SER A 3 3.82 -0.17 -1.57
C SER A 3 4.83 0.97 -1.35
N PRO A 4 5.54 0.96 -0.21
CA PRO A 4 6.59 1.94 0.08
C PRO A 4 7.70 1.96 -0.98
N ASP A 5 8.18 0.78 -1.40
CA ASP A 5 9.24 0.67 -2.41
C ASP A 5 8.84 1.32 -3.76
N LEU A 6 7.57 1.18 -4.15
CA LEU A 6 7.08 1.78 -5.39
C LEU A 6 7.07 3.31 -5.29
N LEU A 7 6.67 3.89 -4.16
CA LEU A 7 6.68 5.33 -3.98
C LEU A 7 8.10 5.90 -4.04
N GLU A 8 9.06 5.25 -3.37
CA GLU A 8 10.49 5.63 -3.41
C GLU A 8 11.07 5.51 -4.81
N LEU A 9 10.75 4.43 -5.52
CA LEU A 9 11.20 4.24 -6.89
C LEU A 9 10.67 5.34 -7.83
N LEU A 10 9.39 5.69 -7.71
CA LEU A 10 8.80 6.78 -8.50
C LEU A 10 9.44 8.14 -8.18
N ASN A 11 9.74 8.41 -6.90
CA ASN A 11 10.46 9.61 -6.48
C ASN A 11 11.86 9.67 -7.14
N ALA A 12 12.63 8.58 -7.04
CA ALA A 12 13.96 8.47 -7.60
C ALA A 12 13.97 8.62 -9.13
N ILE A 13 13.04 7.98 -9.83
CA ILE A 13 12.86 8.12 -11.29
C ILE A 13 12.55 9.57 -11.64
N GLY A 14 11.61 10.21 -10.93
CA GLY A 14 11.24 11.61 -11.16
C GLY A 14 12.43 12.56 -11.02
N LYS A 15 13.17 12.44 -9.91
CA LYS A 15 14.41 13.20 -9.65
C LYS A 15 15.44 13.02 -10.75
N HIS A 16 15.68 11.77 -11.17
CA HIS A 16 16.68 11.43 -12.18
C HIS A 16 16.31 11.96 -13.57
N VAL A 17 15.11 11.62 -14.05
CA VAL A 17 14.65 11.96 -15.41
C VAL A 17 14.55 13.47 -15.59
N ARG A 18 14.13 14.19 -14.54
CA ARG A 18 13.94 15.65 -14.59
C ARG A 18 15.19 16.45 -14.25
N LYS A 19 16.30 15.78 -13.91
CA LYS A 19 17.57 16.41 -13.49
C LYS A 19 17.40 17.38 -12.31
N GLU A 20 16.50 17.04 -11.39
CA GLU A 20 16.12 17.84 -10.23
C GLU A 20 16.30 17.00 -8.96
N PRO A 21 17.56 16.71 -8.55
CA PRO A 21 17.85 15.71 -7.51
C PRO A 21 17.37 16.10 -6.11
N TYR A 22 17.16 17.40 -5.87
CA TYR A 22 16.79 17.94 -4.56
C TYR A 22 15.29 18.24 -4.43
N LYS A 23 14.50 18.12 -5.51
CA LYS A 23 13.05 18.33 -5.47
C LYS A 23 12.34 16.98 -5.39
N PRO A 24 11.36 16.79 -4.51
CA PRO A 24 10.57 15.55 -4.47
C PRO A 24 9.93 15.31 -5.84
N PHE A 25 9.99 14.07 -6.32
CA PHE A 25 9.53 13.63 -7.63
C PHE A 25 10.06 14.47 -8.79
N GLY A 26 11.23 15.11 -8.63
CA GLY A 26 11.80 16.04 -9.61
C GLY A 26 10.99 17.34 -9.78
N GLY A 27 10.22 17.73 -8.76
CA GLY A 27 9.36 18.93 -8.79
C GLY A 27 8.00 18.69 -9.45
N ILE A 28 7.58 17.44 -9.60
CA ILE A 28 6.19 17.11 -9.97
C ILE A 28 5.28 17.41 -8.78
N GLN A 29 4.17 18.09 -9.02
CA GLN A 29 3.12 18.23 -8.02
C GLN A 29 2.42 16.89 -7.83
N VAL A 30 2.46 16.36 -6.62
CA VAL A 30 1.84 15.08 -6.26
C VAL A 30 0.59 15.34 -5.43
N VAL A 31 -0.54 14.74 -5.82
CA VAL A 31 -1.78 14.76 -5.05
C VAL A 31 -2.15 13.31 -4.74
N CYS A 32 -2.20 12.98 -3.45
CA CYS A 32 -2.55 11.65 -2.97
C CYS A 32 -3.95 11.65 -2.33
N SER A 33 -4.69 10.56 -2.54
CA SER A 33 -5.96 10.32 -1.86
C SER A 33 -6.07 8.84 -1.51
N GLY A 34 -6.58 8.54 -0.32
CA GLY A 34 -6.71 7.18 0.17
C GLY A 34 -7.14 7.11 1.62
N ASP A 35 -7.25 5.89 2.13
CA ASP A 35 -7.62 5.59 3.51
C ASP A 35 -6.75 4.43 4.02
N PHE A 36 -5.84 4.73 4.94
CA PHE A 36 -4.87 3.74 5.44
C PHE A 36 -5.48 2.71 6.39
N PHE A 37 -6.72 2.90 6.83
CA PHE A 37 -7.47 1.89 7.58
C PHE A 37 -8.15 0.85 6.67
N GLN A 38 -8.02 0.99 5.34
CA GLN A 38 -8.49 0.00 4.38
C GLN A 38 -7.36 -0.99 4.05
N LEU A 39 -7.41 -1.61 2.86
CA LEU A 39 -6.48 -2.68 2.50
C LEU A 39 -5.02 -2.17 2.41
N PRO A 40 -4.10 -2.87 3.10
CA PRO A 40 -2.67 -2.57 3.01
C PRO A 40 -2.13 -2.90 1.60
N PRO A 41 -0.89 -2.49 1.28
CA PRO A 41 -0.19 -3.01 0.12
C PRO A 41 -0.09 -4.54 0.17
N VAL A 42 -0.23 -5.18 -0.98
CA VAL A 42 -0.02 -6.63 -1.11
C VAL A 42 1.45 -6.84 -1.44
N GLU A 43 2.20 -7.37 -0.49
CA GLU A 43 3.62 -7.66 -0.67
C GLU A 43 3.87 -9.17 -0.58
N PRO A 44 4.36 -9.82 -1.65
CA PRO A 44 4.83 -11.18 -1.55
C PRO A 44 6.02 -11.26 -0.59
N GLU A 45 6.06 -12.28 0.27
CA GLU A 45 7.19 -12.51 1.18
C GLU A 45 8.53 -12.47 0.44
N ASN A 46 9.52 -11.78 1.01
CA ASN A 46 10.89 -11.70 0.49
C ASN A 46 11.05 -11.13 -0.93
N SER A 47 10.07 -10.38 -1.44
CA SER A 47 10.09 -9.84 -2.81
C SER A 47 10.70 -8.43 -2.93
N ARG A 48 10.95 -7.74 -1.81
CA ARG A 48 11.47 -6.37 -1.83
C ARG A 48 12.84 -6.29 -2.48
N LYS A 49 13.04 -5.24 -3.29
CA LYS A 49 14.30 -4.93 -3.98
C LYS A 49 14.65 -3.47 -3.83
N CYS A 50 15.93 -3.18 -3.63
CA CYS A 50 16.45 -1.82 -3.55
C CYS A 50 15.90 -0.95 -4.67
N ALA A 51 15.25 0.17 -4.34
CA ALA A 51 14.74 1.09 -5.35
C ALA A 51 15.85 1.69 -6.23
N THR A 52 17.09 1.74 -5.74
CA THR A 52 18.23 2.30 -6.48
C THR A 52 18.97 1.28 -7.35
N CYS A 53 19.30 0.10 -6.81
CA CYS A 53 20.16 -0.86 -7.51
C CYS A 53 19.48 -2.19 -7.88
N GLY A 54 18.26 -2.43 -7.40
CA GLY A 54 17.50 -3.67 -7.65
C GLY A 54 17.98 -4.91 -6.88
N THR A 55 19.01 -4.79 -6.02
CA THR A 55 19.46 -5.89 -5.16
C THR A 55 18.35 -6.31 -4.19
N LYS A 56 18.26 -7.62 -3.92
CA LYS A 56 17.30 -8.17 -2.95
C LYS A 56 17.51 -7.50 -1.59
N TYR A 57 16.41 -7.08 -0.97
CA TYR A 57 16.46 -6.59 0.40
C TYR A 57 16.91 -7.70 1.35
N LEU A 58 17.78 -7.31 2.29
CA LEU A 58 18.10 -8.09 3.47
C LEU A 58 17.39 -7.43 4.65
N SER A 59 16.69 -8.24 5.43
CA SER A 59 16.08 -7.81 6.70
C SER A 59 17.17 -7.41 7.70
N THR A 60 16.88 -6.49 8.63
CA THR A 60 17.73 -6.13 9.77
C THR A 60 18.09 -7.33 10.65
N SER A 61 17.24 -8.37 10.61
CA SER A 61 17.46 -9.66 11.26
C SER A 61 18.29 -10.65 10.44
N ASP A 62 18.62 -10.34 9.18
CA ASP A 62 19.40 -11.22 8.31
C ASP A 62 20.89 -11.22 8.73
N PRO A 63 21.50 -12.39 9.01
CA PRO A 63 22.91 -12.48 9.42
C PRO A 63 23.91 -11.91 8.41
N ALA A 64 23.51 -11.76 7.13
CA ALA A 64 24.35 -11.18 6.08
C ALA A 64 24.42 -9.64 6.14
N VAL A 65 23.57 -8.98 6.95
CA VAL A 65 23.64 -7.52 7.17
C VAL A 65 24.86 -7.21 8.03
N ARG A 66 25.89 -6.62 7.41
CA ARG A 66 27.16 -6.28 8.05
C ARG A 66 27.27 -4.82 8.49
N GLU A 67 26.37 -3.95 8.02
CA GLU A 67 26.44 -2.49 8.22
C GLU A 67 25.07 -1.97 8.64
N LYS A 68 24.92 -1.71 9.95
CA LYS A 68 23.80 -0.94 10.52
C LYS A 68 24.23 0.51 10.61
N LEU A 69 23.31 1.44 10.39
CA LEU A 69 23.60 2.87 10.52
C LEU A 69 23.92 3.23 11.98
N ASP A 70 24.85 4.16 12.18
CA ASP A 70 25.22 4.66 13.52
C ASP A 70 24.60 6.04 13.82
N GLU A 71 24.62 6.49 15.08
CA GLU A 71 24.02 7.78 15.48
C GLU A 71 24.57 9.01 14.72
N ARG A 72 25.81 8.93 14.21
CA ARG A 72 26.46 10.04 13.48
C ARG A 72 25.96 10.15 12.04
N ASP A 73 25.41 9.09 11.46
CA ASP A 73 24.77 9.11 10.15
C ASP A 73 23.47 9.96 10.12
N HIS A 74 22.92 10.35 11.29
CA HIS A 74 21.52 10.80 11.42
C HIS A 74 21.26 12.11 12.14
N ALA A 75 22.29 12.81 12.64
CA ALA A 75 22.12 14.00 13.49
C ALA A 75 21.30 15.16 12.86
N GLY A 76 21.03 15.12 11.55
CA GLY A 76 20.26 16.16 10.84
C GLY A 76 19.00 15.70 10.08
N LEU A 77 18.63 14.41 10.12
CA LEU A 77 17.58 13.87 9.22
C LEU A 77 16.31 13.37 9.93
N GLY A 78 16.26 13.32 11.27
CA GLY A 78 15.05 12.87 11.99
C GLY A 78 14.75 11.36 11.87
N ILE A 79 15.73 10.56 11.44
CA ILE A 79 15.60 9.13 11.17
C ILE A 79 16.10 8.32 12.38
N ASP A 80 15.36 7.29 12.81
CA ASP A 80 15.77 6.34 13.86
C ASP A 80 16.83 5.35 13.32
N PRO A 81 18.12 5.45 13.74
CA PRO A 81 19.21 4.62 13.20
C PRO A 81 19.02 3.12 13.40
N THR A 82 18.22 2.71 14.40
CA THR A 82 18.02 1.29 14.71
C THR A 82 17.13 0.57 13.70
N ARG A 83 16.42 1.32 12.85
CA ARG A 83 15.45 0.80 11.88
C ARG A 83 15.90 0.94 10.42
N TRP A 84 17.00 1.65 10.18
CA TRP A 84 17.47 1.97 8.83
C TRP A 84 18.83 1.32 8.56
N MET A 85 19.03 0.87 7.32
CA MET A 85 20.24 0.20 6.86
C MET A 85 20.71 0.82 5.54
N ARG A 86 22.00 0.68 5.23
CA ARG A 86 22.54 1.01 3.91
C ARG A 86 22.52 -0.22 3.01
N CYS A 87 22.11 0.00 1.77
CA CYS A 87 22.35 -0.97 0.72
C CYS A 87 23.87 -1.13 0.51
N ASN A 88 24.39 -2.29 0.91
CA ASN A 88 25.80 -2.66 0.74
C ASN A 88 26.11 -3.27 -0.64
N ALA A 89 25.14 -3.28 -1.56
CA ALA A 89 25.34 -3.83 -2.89
C ALA A 89 26.36 -3.00 -3.69
N GLN A 90 27.31 -3.66 -4.34
CA GLN A 90 28.23 -3.00 -5.27
C GLN A 90 27.52 -2.70 -6.59
N LEU A 91 27.50 -1.43 -7.01
CA LEU A 91 26.94 -1.02 -8.29
C LEU A 91 27.84 -1.50 -9.43
N ARG A 92 27.48 -2.61 -10.10
CA ARG A 92 28.28 -3.20 -11.19
C ARG A 92 28.11 -2.51 -12.57
N ARG A 93 27.29 -1.47 -12.68
CA ARG A 93 26.77 -1.00 -14.00
C ARG A 93 27.29 0.35 -14.52
N ILE A 94 28.20 1.03 -13.83
CA ILE A 94 28.79 2.28 -14.35
C ILE A 94 30.31 2.12 -14.28
N ARG A 95 31.01 2.48 -15.36
CA ARG A 95 32.48 2.53 -15.45
C ARG A 95 33.04 3.62 -14.51
N MET A 96 32.92 3.39 -13.21
CA MET A 96 33.41 4.20 -12.10
C MET A 96 33.91 3.23 -11.02
N PRO A 97 34.80 3.66 -10.10
CA PRO A 97 35.28 2.80 -9.00
C PRO A 97 34.10 2.18 -8.24
N PRO A 98 34.27 1.02 -7.58
CA PRO A 98 33.19 0.31 -6.93
C PRO A 98 32.66 1.10 -5.73
N THR A 99 31.74 2.03 -5.99
CA THR A 99 30.96 2.69 -4.95
C THR A 99 29.84 1.73 -4.56
N THR A 100 29.67 1.51 -3.25
CA THR A 100 28.49 0.84 -2.72
C THR A 100 27.25 1.64 -3.08
N CYS A 101 26.11 0.96 -3.23
CA CYS A 101 24.84 1.61 -3.57
C CYS A 101 24.48 2.70 -2.57
N GLY A 102 24.70 2.45 -1.27
CA GLY A 102 24.54 3.44 -0.20
C GLY A 102 23.10 3.91 0.05
N ALA A 103 22.12 3.42 -0.74
CA ALA A 103 20.71 3.74 -0.59
C ALA A 103 20.22 3.34 0.81
N LEU A 104 19.49 4.24 1.45
CA LEU A 104 18.90 3.99 2.76
C LEU A 104 17.62 3.18 2.57
N TRP A 105 17.45 2.15 3.40
CA TRP A 105 16.25 1.36 3.39
C TRP A 105 15.87 0.89 4.79
N ASN A 106 14.60 0.53 4.99
CA ASN A 106 14.08 0.07 6.27
C ASN A 106 13.06 -1.06 6.02
N ASP A 107 13.35 -2.23 6.59
CA ASP A 107 12.58 -3.47 6.45
C ASP A 107 11.28 -3.49 7.26
N THR A 108 11.10 -2.56 8.20
CA THR A 108 9.87 -2.38 9.00
C THR A 108 8.83 -1.47 8.34
N ILE A 109 9.20 -0.73 7.29
CA ILE A 109 8.28 0.11 6.53
C ILE A 109 7.26 -0.79 5.83
N GLN A 110 5.96 -0.62 6.05
CA GLN A 110 4.90 -1.38 5.38
C GLN A 110 3.99 -0.50 4.53
N TYR A 111 3.99 0.81 4.78
CA TYR A 111 3.09 1.76 4.16
C TYR A 111 3.85 2.91 3.52
N ALA A 112 3.25 3.49 2.48
CA ALA A 112 3.77 4.66 1.78
C ALA A 112 4.08 5.84 2.72
N PHE A 113 3.26 6.07 3.75
CA PHE A 113 3.45 7.19 4.69
C PHE A 113 4.69 7.07 5.60
N GLN A 114 5.37 5.92 5.57
CA GLN A 114 6.56 5.67 6.38
C GLN A 114 7.86 5.88 5.58
N THR A 115 7.76 6.34 4.32
CA THR A 115 8.90 6.51 3.39
C THR A 115 9.49 7.92 3.47
N CYS A 116 10.77 8.07 3.08
CA CYS A 116 11.41 9.38 2.96
C CYS A 116 10.72 10.22 1.87
N ALA A 117 10.32 9.61 0.76
CA ALA A 117 9.59 10.29 -0.32
C ALA A 117 8.29 10.96 0.18
N TRP A 118 7.56 10.31 1.09
CA TRP A 118 6.35 10.88 1.69
C TRP A 118 6.64 12.10 2.57
N GLU A 119 7.72 12.02 3.34
CA GLU A 119 8.19 13.13 4.19
C GLU A 119 8.70 14.31 3.35
N GLU A 120 9.50 14.06 2.31
CA GLU A 120 10.01 15.08 1.38
C GLU A 120 8.88 15.84 0.68
N LEU A 121 7.77 15.15 0.39
CA LEU A 121 6.56 15.76 -0.17
C LEU A 121 5.83 16.68 0.80
N GLY A 122 6.20 16.70 2.08
CA GLY A 122 5.58 17.54 3.10
C GLY A 122 4.24 17.01 3.62
N PHE A 123 3.85 15.78 3.28
CA PHE A 123 2.55 15.21 3.66
C PHE A 123 2.40 14.94 5.17
N ASN A 124 3.51 14.95 5.93
CA ASN A 124 3.46 14.92 7.39
C ASN A 124 2.99 16.26 7.99
N ASN A 125 3.01 17.35 7.21
CA ASN A 125 2.49 18.65 7.64
C ASN A 125 0.95 18.68 7.53
N ARG A 126 0.29 19.16 8.60
CA ARG A 126 -1.15 19.37 8.65
C ARG A 126 -1.66 20.39 7.63
N ASP A 127 -0.81 21.31 7.17
CA ASP A 127 -1.17 22.30 6.14
C ASP A 127 -1.30 21.68 4.73
N GLN A 128 -0.78 20.45 4.54
CA GLN A 128 -0.82 19.74 3.26
C GLN A 128 -1.67 18.46 3.29
N SER A 129 -2.10 18.03 4.48
CA SER A 129 -2.89 16.82 4.69
C SER A 129 -4.29 17.15 5.20
N PHE A 130 -5.31 16.81 4.41
CA PHE A 130 -6.71 17.11 4.71
C PHE A 130 -7.52 15.84 5.00
N LEU A 131 -8.15 15.80 6.17
CA LEU A 131 -9.06 14.71 6.55
C LEU A 131 -10.51 15.05 6.16
N LEU A 132 -11.09 14.25 5.28
CA LEU A 132 -12.53 14.33 4.98
C LEU A 132 -13.33 13.59 6.05
N THR A 133 -14.24 14.30 6.71
CA THR A 133 -15.05 13.76 7.83
C THR A 133 -16.49 13.44 7.45
N LYS A 134 -17.02 14.06 6.39
CA LYS A 134 -18.41 13.87 5.97
C LYS A 134 -18.59 12.60 5.15
N ILE A 135 -19.48 11.71 5.60
CA ILE A 135 -19.84 10.45 4.94
C ILE A 135 -21.04 10.67 4.01
N TYR A 136 -20.89 10.27 2.74
CA TYR A 136 -21.94 10.41 1.72
C TYR A 136 -22.57 9.09 1.27
N ARG A 137 -21.85 7.95 1.42
CA ARG A 137 -22.29 6.65 0.89
C ARG A 137 -23.46 6.07 1.70
N GLN A 138 -23.43 6.23 3.02
CA GLN A 138 -24.48 5.77 3.93
C GLN A 138 -25.24 6.96 4.51
N LYS A 139 -26.54 6.80 4.75
CA LYS A 139 -27.40 7.81 5.39
C LYS A 139 -27.80 7.45 6.82
N ASP A 140 -27.84 6.16 7.14
CA ASP A 140 -28.21 5.64 8.45
C ASP A 140 -27.11 5.94 9.48
N LYS A 141 -27.47 6.63 10.57
CA LYS A 141 -26.54 7.07 11.61
C LYS A 141 -25.99 5.92 12.45
N GLU A 142 -26.82 4.93 12.78
CA GLU A 142 -26.39 3.75 13.55
C GLU A 142 -25.40 2.95 12.70
N TRP A 143 -25.70 2.75 11.42
CA TRP A 143 -24.80 2.04 10.52
C TRP A 143 -23.47 2.77 10.30
N ILE A 144 -23.50 4.10 10.16
CA ILE A 144 -22.29 4.92 10.09
C ILE A 144 -21.41 4.75 11.34
N ASP A 145 -22.02 4.77 12.52
CA ASP A 145 -21.31 4.58 13.79
C ASP A 145 -20.67 3.19 13.89
N ILE A 146 -21.41 2.14 13.52
CA ILE A 146 -20.89 0.77 13.44
C ILE A 146 -19.69 0.68 12.50
N LEU A 147 -19.78 1.24 11.29
CA LEU A 147 -18.67 1.22 10.32
C LEU A 147 -17.43 1.96 10.82
N ASN A 148 -17.59 3.10 11.50
CA ASN A 148 -16.46 3.84 12.07
C ASN A 148 -15.80 3.09 13.23
N LYS A 149 -16.57 2.39 14.07
CA LYS A 149 -16.03 1.51 15.11
C LYS A 149 -15.22 0.36 14.53
N LEU A 150 -15.76 -0.31 13.52
CA LEU A 150 -15.06 -1.38 12.80
C LEU A 150 -13.77 -0.88 12.14
N LYS A 151 -13.81 0.31 11.51
CA LYS A 151 -12.64 0.95 10.90
C LYS A 151 -11.48 1.15 11.88
N LEU A 152 -11.79 1.46 13.13
CA LEU A 152 -10.81 1.69 14.20
C LEU A 152 -10.50 0.44 15.02
N GLY A 153 -11.12 -0.71 14.72
CA GLY A 153 -10.92 -1.96 15.45
C GLY A 153 -11.65 -2.01 16.81
N TYR A 154 -12.63 -1.14 17.05
CA TYR A 154 -13.42 -1.16 18.28
C TYR A 154 -14.63 -2.10 18.14
N LEU A 155 -14.61 -3.22 18.87
CA LEU A 155 -15.70 -4.20 18.89
C LEU A 155 -16.33 -4.25 20.29
N ASN A 156 -17.60 -3.86 20.40
CA ASN A 156 -18.40 -4.00 21.62
C ASN A 156 -19.65 -4.87 21.37
N SER A 157 -20.35 -5.24 22.44
CA SER A 157 -21.53 -6.14 22.35
C SER A 157 -22.58 -5.62 21.36
N HIS A 158 -22.89 -4.32 21.41
CA HIS A 158 -23.82 -3.70 20.47
C HIS A 158 -23.37 -3.89 19.01
N THR A 159 -22.09 -3.68 18.71
CA THR A 159 -21.56 -3.83 17.34
C THR A 159 -21.68 -5.26 16.85
N ILE A 160 -21.35 -6.23 17.69
CA ILE A 160 -21.47 -7.65 17.38
C ILE A 160 -22.94 -8.02 17.14
N GLU A 161 -23.84 -7.64 18.04
CA GLU A 161 -25.28 -7.89 17.91
C GLU A 161 -25.87 -7.26 16.64
N TYR A 162 -25.43 -6.07 16.26
CA TYR A 162 -25.86 -5.44 15.01
C TYR A 162 -25.40 -6.24 13.79
N MET A 163 -24.13 -6.65 13.76
CA MET A 163 -23.58 -7.44 12.65
C MET A 163 -24.25 -8.81 12.51
N GLU A 164 -24.60 -9.46 13.63
CA GLU A 164 -25.34 -10.72 13.63
C GLU A 164 -26.71 -10.62 12.93
N LYS A 165 -27.42 -9.49 13.10
CA LYS A 165 -28.70 -9.23 12.42
C LYS A 165 -28.55 -9.16 10.90
N LEU A 166 -27.36 -8.85 10.37
CA LEU A 166 -27.11 -8.73 8.94
C LEU A 166 -26.93 -10.08 8.23
N LYS A 167 -26.85 -11.20 8.96
CA LYS A 167 -26.76 -12.56 8.37
C LYS A 167 -28.04 -13.01 7.66
N ARG A 168 -29.14 -12.27 7.82
CA ARG A 168 -30.40 -12.52 7.12
C ARG A 168 -30.19 -12.53 5.59
N PRO A 169 -30.96 -13.33 4.83
CA PRO A 169 -30.91 -13.29 3.38
C PRO A 169 -31.29 -11.90 2.84
N LEU A 170 -30.69 -11.52 1.72
CA LEU A 170 -31.11 -10.36 0.94
C LEU A 170 -32.12 -10.82 -0.09
N PHE A 171 -33.20 -10.05 -0.24
CA PHE A 171 -34.21 -10.30 -1.26
C PHE A 171 -33.87 -9.51 -2.52
N PRO A 172 -33.83 -10.13 -3.71
CA PRO A 172 -33.61 -9.43 -4.96
C PRO A 172 -34.73 -8.41 -5.19
N GLU A 173 -34.40 -7.11 -5.16
CA GLU A 173 -35.33 -6.07 -5.60
C GLU A 173 -35.16 -5.87 -7.12
N GLY A 174 -36.27 -5.83 -7.85
CA GLY A 174 -36.24 -5.64 -9.31
C GLY A 174 -35.51 -6.75 -10.08
N GLY A 175 -35.36 -7.95 -9.49
CA GLY A 175 -34.64 -9.07 -10.10
C GLY A 175 -33.11 -8.97 -10.03
N ILE A 176 -32.57 -7.95 -9.35
CA ILE A 176 -31.13 -7.77 -9.18
C ILE A 176 -30.66 -8.62 -8.01
N ILE A 177 -29.85 -9.64 -8.30
CA ILE A 177 -29.19 -10.46 -7.28
C ILE A 177 -28.02 -9.64 -6.71
N PRO A 178 -27.93 -9.45 -5.38
CA PRO A 178 -26.85 -8.69 -4.77
C PRO A 178 -25.47 -9.29 -5.02
N THR A 179 -24.49 -8.42 -5.25
CA THR A 179 -23.08 -8.80 -5.38
C THR A 179 -22.56 -9.39 -4.06
N LYS A 180 -21.88 -10.53 -4.16
CA LYS A 180 -21.17 -11.15 -3.03
C LYS A 180 -19.69 -10.78 -3.07
N LEU A 181 -19.11 -10.54 -1.91
CA LEU A 181 -17.69 -10.20 -1.76
C LEU A 181 -16.96 -11.34 -1.03
N TYR A 182 -15.80 -11.71 -1.55
CA TYR A 182 -14.96 -12.80 -1.04
C TYR A 182 -13.51 -12.33 -0.87
N THR A 183 -12.74 -13.04 -0.05
CA THR A 183 -11.34 -12.73 0.21
C THR A 183 -10.40 -13.26 -0.88
N HIS A 184 -10.71 -14.43 -1.47
CA HIS A 184 -9.90 -15.07 -2.51
C HIS A 184 -10.57 -15.03 -3.88
N ARG A 185 -9.76 -14.92 -4.93
CA ARG A 185 -10.22 -14.93 -6.32
C ARG A 185 -10.96 -16.22 -6.67
N ASN A 186 -10.42 -17.36 -6.25
CA ASN A 186 -11.02 -18.67 -6.52
C ASN A 186 -12.47 -18.77 -6.01
N ASP A 187 -12.79 -18.17 -4.85
CA ASP A 187 -14.15 -18.19 -4.30
C ASP A 187 -15.10 -17.33 -5.14
N ALA A 188 -14.64 -16.14 -5.55
CA ALA A 188 -15.41 -15.27 -6.44
C ALA A 188 -15.61 -15.91 -7.82
N ASP A 189 -14.59 -16.53 -8.40
CA ASP A 189 -14.66 -17.20 -9.69
C ASP A 189 -15.59 -18.42 -9.66
N SER A 190 -15.57 -19.18 -8.56
CA SER A 190 -16.48 -20.30 -8.32
C SER A 190 -17.93 -19.84 -8.23
N GLU A 191 -18.21 -18.79 -7.45
CA GLU A 191 -19.56 -18.23 -7.33
C GLU A 191 -20.04 -17.63 -8.66
N ASN A 192 -19.20 -16.87 -9.36
CA ASN A 192 -19.52 -16.29 -10.66
C ASN A 192 -19.83 -17.37 -11.70
N SER A 193 -19.02 -18.42 -11.78
CA SER A 193 -19.23 -19.55 -12.70
C SER A 193 -20.53 -20.28 -12.37
N LYS A 194 -20.80 -20.49 -11.08
CA LYS A 194 -22.03 -21.12 -10.59
C LYS A 194 -23.28 -20.31 -10.98
N GLU A 195 -23.28 -18.99 -10.77
CA GLU A 195 -24.42 -18.14 -11.15
C GLU A 195 -24.57 -18.00 -12.67
N PHE A 196 -23.46 -17.91 -13.42
CA PHE A 196 -23.46 -17.90 -14.88
C PHE A 196 -24.10 -19.16 -15.46
N ASN A 197 -23.75 -20.34 -14.94
CA ASN A 197 -24.28 -21.63 -15.39
C ASN A 197 -25.78 -21.83 -15.13
N LYS A 198 -26.41 -21.00 -14.28
CA LYS A 198 -27.87 -21.01 -14.09
C LYS A 198 -28.63 -20.31 -15.22
N LEU A 199 -27.94 -19.47 -15.99
CA LEU A 199 -28.55 -18.73 -17.10
C LEU A 199 -28.85 -19.69 -18.25
N LYS A 200 -30.11 -19.69 -18.72
CA LYS A 200 -30.56 -20.55 -19.84
C LYS A 200 -30.27 -19.94 -21.23
N ALA A 201 -29.64 -18.76 -21.28
CA ALA A 201 -29.39 -18.03 -22.52
C ALA A 201 -28.20 -18.60 -23.30
N LYS A 202 -28.10 -18.22 -24.58
CA LYS A 202 -26.96 -18.59 -25.42
C LYS A 202 -25.66 -17.99 -24.85
N VAL A 203 -24.64 -18.84 -24.68
CA VAL A 203 -23.30 -18.41 -24.26
C VAL A 203 -22.58 -17.72 -25.41
N TYR A 204 -21.96 -16.58 -25.12
CA TYR A 204 -21.06 -15.87 -26.02
C TYR A 204 -19.68 -15.83 -25.41
N THR A 205 -18.68 -16.26 -26.18
CA THR A 205 -17.27 -16.29 -25.76
C THR A 205 -16.49 -15.25 -26.54
N PHE A 206 -15.74 -14.43 -25.81
CA PHE A 206 -14.87 -13.40 -26.37
C PHE A 206 -13.42 -13.80 -26.07
N GLY A 207 -12.73 -14.35 -27.07
CA GLY A 207 -11.31 -14.67 -26.95
C GLY A 207 -10.45 -13.42 -27.05
N ALA A 208 -9.48 -13.27 -26.14
CA ALA A 208 -8.44 -12.27 -26.31
C ALA A 208 -7.45 -12.73 -27.40
N ILE A 209 -6.89 -11.77 -28.14
CA ILE A 209 -5.73 -11.98 -29.03
C ILE A 209 -4.58 -11.23 -28.36
N ASP A 210 -3.56 -11.95 -27.93
CA ASP A 210 -2.29 -11.43 -27.41
C ASP A 210 -1.29 -11.26 -28.57
#